data_AF-A0A3B9M3F8-F1
#
_entry.id   AF-A0A3B9M3F8-F1
#
_cell.length_a   1.000
_cell.length_b   1.000
_cell.length_c   1.000
_cell.angle_alpha   90.00
_cell.angle_beta   90.00
_cell.angle_gamma   90.00
#
_symmetry.space_group_name_H-M   'P 1'
#
loop_
_entity.id
_entity.type
_entity.pdbx_description
1 polymer ?
#
loop_
_entity_poly.entity_id
_entity_poly.type
_entity_poly.pdbx_seq_one_letter_code
_entity_poly.pdbx_strand_id
1 'polypeptide(L)'
;MKLRGHHLICLHYYRGEGYSNAYVEHLWKMVKKAEGGEIIEVIAGADDICKACPYLKGDICAHKEGSDQEIRELDRKAFDFLSVHPGSRVLWSDLQKKV
;
A
#
# COMPACT_ATOMS: atom_id res chain seq x y z
N MET A 1 5.76 8.55 5.07
CA MET A 1 4.39 8.16 4.67
C MET A 1 3.96 6.92 5.43
N LYS A 2 2.68 6.57 5.42
CA LYS A 2 2.13 5.36 6.02
C LYS A 2 1.59 4.44 4.93
N LEU A 3 2.04 3.19 4.93
CA LEU A 3 1.61 2.18 3.95
C LEU A 3 1.25 0.86 4.65
N ARG A 4 0.21 0.20 4.13
CA ARG A 4 -0.21 -1.13 4.56
C ARG A 4 0.46 -2.22 3.73
N GLY A 5 0.45 -3.44 4.24
CA GLY A 5 1.22 -4.57 3.70
C GLY A 5 1.08 -4.74 2.18
N HIS A 6 -0.15 -4.94 1.69
CA HIS A 6 -0.32 -5.24 0.27
C HIS A 6 0.08 -4.05 -0.63
N HIS A 7 -0.05 -2.81 -0.16
CA HIS A 7 0.39 -1.64 -0.91
C HIS A 7 1.90 -1.52 -1.02
N LEU A 8 2.67 -2.03 -0.05
CA LEU A 8 4.11 -2.18 -0.20
C LEU A 8 4.43 -3.05 -1.42
N ILE A 9 3.68 -4.13 -1.63
CA ILE A 9 3.80 -5.04 -2.78
C ILE A 9 3.28 -4.39 -4.06
N CYS A 10 2.09 -3.78 -4.03
CA CYS A 10 1.45 -3.17 -5.20
C CYS A 10 2.36 -2.15 -5.88
N LEU A 11 3.13 -1.39 -5.10
CA LEU A 11 4.06 -0.38 -5.63
C LEU A 11 5.18 -0.98 -6.50
N HIS A 12 5.59 -2.24 -6.30
CA HIS A 12 6.59 -2.91 -7.16
C HIS A 12 6.04 -3.27 -8.54
N TYR A 13 4.76 -3.61 -8.61
CA TYR A 13 4.13 -4.13 -9.83
C TYR A 13 3.21 -3.12 -10.52
N TYR A 14 3.13 -1.92 -9.98
CA TYR A 14 2.26 -0.89 -10.52
C TYR A 14 2.74 -0.44 -11.91
N ARG A 15 1.86 -0.59 -12.91
CA ARG A 15 2.14 -0.20 -14.31
C ARG A 15 1.28 0.95 -14.82
N GLY A 16 0.49 1.59 -13.96
CA GLY A 16 -0.38 2.71 -14.38
C GLY A 16 -1.76 2.30 -14.93
N GLU A 17 -2.13 1.03 -14.88
CA GLU A 17 -3.35 0.51 -15.52
C GLU A 17 -4.48 0.21 -14.51
N GLY A 18 -5.73 0.28 -14.98
CA GLY A 18 -6.90 -0.22 -14.25
C GLY A 18 -7.53 0.70 -13.19
N TYR A 19 -7.02 1.93 -13.05
CA TYR A 19 -7.52 2.90 -12.07
C TYR A 19 -7.93 4.22 -12.73
N SER A 20 -8.74 5.02 -12.03
CA SER A 20 -9.06 6.38 -12.47
C SER A 20 -7.79 7.23 -12.54
N ASN A 21 -7.72 8.19 -13.46
CA ASN A 21 -6.56 9.07 -13.61
C ASN A 21 -6.17 9.76 -12.29
N ALA A 22 -7.14 10.19 -11.49
CA ALA A 22 -6.89 10.80 -10.19
C ALA A 22 -6.20 9.84 -9.20
N TYR A 23 -6.58 8.56 -9.18
CA TYR A 23 -5.95 7.55 -8.35
C TYR A 23 -4.54 7.21 -8.84
N VAL A 24 -4.35 7.14 -10.16
CA VAL A 24 -3.05 6.94 -10.81
C VAL A 24 -2.07 8.06 -10.44
N GLU A 25 -2.50 9.32 -10.55
CA GLU A 25 -1.69 10.49 -10.16
C GLU A 25 -1.32 10.46 -8.68
N HIS A 26 -2.25 10.06 -7.81
CA HIS A 26 -1.99 9.92 -6.38
C HIS A 26 -0.96 8.83 -6.08
N LEU A 27 -1.08 7.66 -6.72
CA LEU A 27 -0.10 6.58 -6.61
C LEU A 27 1.29 7.02 -7.05
N TRP A 28 1.41 7.70 -8.19
CA TRP A 28 2.70 8.23 -8.66
C TRP A 28 3.33 9.20 -7.67
N LYS A 29 2.53 10.02 -6.97
CA LYS A 29 3.04 10.89 -5.90
C LYS A 29 3.60 10.07 -4.73
N MET A 30 2.96 8.95 -4.37
CA MET A 30 3.46 8.07 -3.31
C MET A 30 4.75 7.36 -3.72
N VAL A 31 4.83 6.84 -4.95
CA VAL A 31 6.06 6.23 -5.50
C VAL A 31 7.22 7.22 -5.46
N LYS A 32 7.03 8.45 -5.99
CA LYS A 32 8.10 9.47 -6.01
C LYS A 32 8.61 9.83 -4.61
N LYS A 33 7.72 9.89 -3.61
CA LYS A 33 8.12 10.12 -2.23
C LYS A 33 8.95 8.97 -1.67
N ALA A 34 8.52 7.73 -1.94
CA ALA A 34 9.20 6.51 -1.50
C ALA A 34 10.60 6.41 -2.13
N GLU A 35 10.70 6.64 -3.44
CA GLU A 35 11.97 6.70 -4.19
C GLU A 35 12.85 7.87 -3.74
N GLY A 36 12.26 9.00 -3.35
CA GLY A 36 12.94 10.15 -2.76
C GLY A 36 13.51 9.91 -1.36
N GLY A 37 13.39 8.70 -0.81
CA GLY A 37 13.93 8.31 0.48
C GLY A 37 13.03 8.66 1.67
N GLU A 38 11.76 9.02 1.44
CA GLU A 38 10.82 9.22 2.54
C GLU A 38 10.61 7.89 3.29
N ILE A 39 10.78 7.92 4.61
CA ILE A 39 10.57 6.74 5.47
C ILE A 39 9.11 6.30 5.38
N ILE A 40 8.91 5.00 5.18
CA ILE A 40 7.62 4.34 5.17
C ILE A 40 7.39 3.73 6.56
N GLU A 41 6.35 4.19 7.24
CA GLU A 41 5.80 3.55 8.43
C GLU A 41 4.80 2.48 7.97
N VAL A 42 5.09 1.23 8.31
CA VAL A 42 4.19 0.10 8.02
C VAL A 42 3.06 0.14 9.02
N ILE A 43 1.81 0.14 8.55
CA ILE A 43 0.62 0.17 9.42
C ILE A 43 -0.33 -1.00 9.12
N ALA A 44 -1.19 -1.28 10.09
CA ALA A 44 -2.38 -2.10 9.88
C ALA A 44 -3.57 -1.19 9.54
N GLY A 45 -4.36 -1.56 8.53
CA GLY A 45 -5.53 -0.77 8.10
C GLY A 45 -5.27 0.09 6.86
N ALA A 46 -6.19 1.00 6.57
CA ALA A 46 -6.15 1.90 5.44
C ALA A 46 -4.98 2.88 5.55
N ASP A 47 -4.38 3.21 4.42
CA ASP A 47 -3.11 3.93 4.36
C ASP A 47 -3.16 5.17 3.46
N ASP A 48 -1.98 5.77 3.21
CA ASP A 48 -1.88 6.98 2.40
C ASP A 48 -2.36 6.78 0.96
N ILE A 49 -2.28 5.57 0.39
CA ILE A 49 -2.81 5.25 -0.95
C ILE A 49 -4.34 5.09 -0.88
N CYS A 50 -4.86 4.43 0.16
CA CYS A 50 -6.30 4.25 0.35
C CYS A 50 -7.08 5.57 0.40
N LYS A 51 -6.45 6.70 0.78
CA LYS A 51 -7.10 8.02 0.85
C LYS A 51 -7.75 8.49 -0.45
N ALA A 52 -7.27 8.01 -1.60
CA ALA A 52 -7.85 8.33 -2.91
C ALA A 52 -8.82 7.23 -3.42
N CYS A 53 -9.03 6.15 -2.65
CA CYS A 53 -9.87 5.03 -3.06
C CYS A 53 -11.36 5.37 -2.86
N PRO A 54 -12.20 5.32 -3.90
CA PRO A 54 -13.63 5.63 -3.79
C PRO A 54 -14.40 4.59 -2.96
N TYR A 55 -13.81 3.41 -2.75
CA TYR A 55 -14.42 2.30 -2.01
C TYR A 55 -14.01 2.26 -0.53
N LEU A 56 -13.15 3.18 -0.07
CA LEU A 56 -12.78 3.25 1.34
C LEU A 56 -13.94 3.87 2.14
N LYS A 57 -14.48 3.11 3.10
CA LYS A 57 -15.47 3.59 4.07
C LYS A 57 -14.88 3.51 5.48
N GLY A 58 -14.43 4.65 5.99
CA GLY A 58 -13.66 4.68 7.23
C GLY A 58 -12.33 3.95 7.04
N ASP A 59 -12.12 2.85 7.77
CA ASP A 59 -10.92 2.00 7.67
C ASP A 59 -11.16 0.69 6.90
N ILE A 60 -12.33 0.57 6.25
CA ILE A 60 -12.81 -0.69 5.66
C ILE A 60 -12.88 -0.56 4.14
N CYS A 61 -12.37 -1.58 3.43
CA CYS A 61 -12.57 -1.71 1.99
C CYS A 61 -13.98 -2.23 1.68
N ALA A 62 -14.84 -1.35 1.13
CA ALA A 62 -16.24 -1.64 0.84
C ALA A 62 -16.53 -1.86 -0.65
N HIS A 63 -15.54 -2.34 -1.43
CA HIS A 63 -15.67 -2.56 -2.87
C HIS A 63 -16.73 -3.64 -3.21
N LYS A 64 -16.69 -4.78 -2.51
CA LYS A 64 -17.71 -5.83 -2.51
C LYS A 64 -17.75 -6.50 -1.14
N GLU A 65 -18.77 -7.33 -0.89
CA GLU A 65 -18.83 -8.18 0.29
C GLU A 65 -17.55 -9.04 0.40
N GLY A 66 -16.96 -9.11 1.60
CA GLY A 66 -15.72 -9.84 1.84
C GLY A 66 -14.42 -9.12 1.42
N SER A 67 -14.49 -8.00 0.69
CA SER A 67 -13.27 -7.30 0.22
C SER A 67 -12.32 -6.89 1.35
N ASP A 68 -12.83 -6.40 2.48
CA ASP A 68 -11.98 -6.02 3.60
C ASP A 68 -11.19 -7.20 4.17
N GLN A 69 -11.81 -8.38 4.24
CA GLN A 69 -11.18 -9.61 4.70
C GLN A 69 -10.12 -10.08 3.69
N GLU A 70 -10.44 -10.08 2.39
CA GLU A 70 -9.49 -10.39 1.31
C GLU A 70 -8.26 -9.48 1.38
N ILE A 71 -8.45 -8.17 1.54
CA ILE A 71 -7.37 -7.18 1.60
C ILE A 71 -6.53 -7.35 2.87
N ARG A 72 -7.14 -7.61 4.03
CA ARG A 72 -6.38 -7.88 5.28
C ARG A 72 -5.54 -9.15 5.18
N GLU A 73 -6.03 -10.16 4.48
CA GLU A 73 -5.26 -11.38 4.21
C GLU A 73 -4.08 -11.11 3.27
N LEU A 74 -4.26 -10.26 2.25
CA LEU A 74 -3.15 -9.81 1.40
C LEU A 74 -2.11 -9.01 2.18
N ASP A 75 -2.52 -8.16 3.12
CA ASP A 75 -1.60 -7.46 4.01
C ASP A 75 -0.74 -8.43 4.82
N ARG A 76 -1.38 -9.45 5.40
CA ARG A 76 -0.68 -10.47 6.19
C ARG A 76 0.38 -11.18 5.37
N LYS A 77 0.03 -11.62 4.16
CA LYS A 77 0.98 -12.25 3.22
C LYS A 77 2.14 -11.32 2.87
N ALA A 78 1.86 -10.04 2.67
CA ALA A 78 2.87 -9.05 2.36
C ALA A 78 3.82 -8.77 3.54
N PHE A 79 3.30 -8.74 4.77
CA PHE A 79 4.11 -8.63 5.98
C PHE A 79 5.10 -9.79 6.10
N ASP A 80 4.61 -11.02 5.91
CA ASP A 80 5.44 -12.23 5.94
C ASP A 80 6.49 -12.21 4.83
N PHE A 81 6.07 -11.93 3.59
CA PHE A 81 6.94 -11.93 2.42
C PHE A 81 8.06 -10.88 2.50
N LEU A 82 7.72 -9.66 2.92
CA LEU A 82 8.71 -8.58 3.08
C LEU A 82 9.46 -8.64 4.41
N SER A 83 9.11 -9.56 5.31
CA SER A 83 9.64 -9.63 6.68
C SER A 83 9.53 -8.27 7.39
N VAL A 84 8.33 -7.70 7.39
CA VAL A 84 7.97 -6.44 8.08
C VAL A 84 6.70 -6.63 8.90
N HIS A 85 6.45 -5.73 9.84
CA HIS A 85 5.23 -5.75 10.66
C HIS A 85 4.70 -4.33 10.91
N PRO A 86 3.43 -4.15 11.29
CA PRO A 86 2.92 -2.85 11.73
C PRO A 86 3.82 -2.22 12.80
N GLY A 87 4.16 -0.93 12.63
CA GLY A 87 5.15 -0.19 13.42
C GLY A 87 6.58 -0.22 12.86
N SER A 88 6.87 -1.07 11.87
CA SER A 88 8.16 -1.05 11.17
C SER A 88 8.37 0.29 10.46
N ARG A 89 9.61 0.77 10.43
CA ARG A 89 10.02 1.95 9.65
C ARG A 89 11.06 1.50 8.63
N VAL A 90 10.71 1.57 7.35
CA VAL A 90 11.52 1.02 6.26
C VAL A 90 11.74 2.06 5.17
N LEU A 91 12.85 1.93 4.45
CA LEU A 91 13.08 2.67 3.22
C LEU A 91 12.61 1.85 2.02
N TRP A 92 12.13 2.54 0.99
CA TRP A 92 11.72 1.90 -0.25
C TRP A 92 12.84 1.08 -0.90
N SER A 93 14.05 1.62 -0.89
CA SER A 93 15.25 0.96 -1.41
C SER A 93 15.58 -0.37 -0.72
N ASP A 94 15.14 -0.58 0.53
CA ASP A 94 15.31 -1.85 1.23
C ASP A 94 14.22 -2.86 0.88
N LEU A 95 12.99 -2.39 0.63
CA LEU A 95 11.91 -3.24 0.14
C LEU A 95 12.19 -3.74 -1.28
N GLN A 96 12.75 -2.89 -2.15
CA GLN A 96 13.16 -3.25 -3.52
C GLN A 96 14.18 -4.37 -3.61
N LYS A 97 14.93 -4.66 -2.53
CA LYS A 97 15.88 -5.79 -2.49
C LYS A 97 15.23 -7.12 -2.14
N LYS A 98 13.97 -7.11 -1.69
CA LYS A 98 13.24 -8.28 -1.19
C LYS A 98 12.24 -8.84 -2.19
N VAL A 99 12.04 -8.16 -3.31
CA VAL A 99 11.08 -8.48 -4.39
C VAL A 99 11.82 -8.59 -5.70
#